data_AF-A0A1H6WJZ3-F1
#
_entry.id   AF-A0A1H6WJZ3-F1
#
_cell.length_a   1.000
_cell.length_b   1.000
_cell.length_c   1.000
_cell.angle_alpha   90.00
_cell.angle_beta   90.00
_cell.angle_gamma   90.00
#
_symmetry.space_group_name_H-M   'P 1'
#
loop_
_entity.id
_entity.type
_entity.pdbx_description
1 polymer ?
#
loop_
_entity_poly.entity_id
_entity_poly.type
_entity_poly.pdbx_seq_one_letter_code
_entity_poly.pdbx_strand_id
1 'polypeptide(L)' 'MGIIEAIKMITMEEGIEKGIERGERSKTHEIARNMLLNTNFDSSKIAVLANCSESFVEEIKEDIRKN' A
#
# COMPACT_ATOMS: atom_id res chain seq x y z
N MET A 1 -36.21 -1.34 -4.90
CA MET A 1 -35.13 -0.95 -3.98
C MET A 1 -35.41 0.46 -3.53
N GLY A 2 -35.63 0.67 -2.23
CA GLY A 2 -35.88 1.99 -1.65
C GLY A 2 -34.59 2.79 -1.46
N ILE A 3 -34.72 4.11 -1.27
CA ILE A 3 -33.58 5.03 -1.11
C ILE A 3 -32.64 4.60 0.03
N ILE A 4 -33.19 4.07 1.13
CA ILE A 4 -32.41 3.59 2.29
C ILE A 4 -31.53 2.38 1.94
N GLU A 5 -32.05 1.47 1.13
CA GLU A 5 -31.32 0.26 0.71
C GLU A 5 -30.18 0.64 -0.25
N ALA A 6 -30.42 1.61 -1.14
CA ALA A 6 -29.41 2.15 -2.03
C ALA A 6 -28.27 2.84 -1.25
N ILE A 7 -28.58 3.67 -0.25
CA ILE A 7 -27.56 4.33 0.58
C ILE A 7 -26.69 3.30 1.33
N LYS A 8 -27.30 2.26 1.92
CA LYS A 8 -26.55 1.20 2.61
C LYS A 8 -25.57 0.48 1.68
N MET A 9 -26.01 0.17 0.46
CA MET A 9 -25.17 -0.48 -0.55
C MET A 9 -23.95 0.39 -0.89
N ILE A 10 -24.16 1.68 -1.18
CA ILE A 10 -23.09 2.64 -1.47
C ILE A 10 -22.09 2.72 -0.31
N THR A 11 -22.57 2.87 0.93
CA THR A 11 -21.66 2.94 2.10
C THR A 11 -20.84 1.68 2.31
N MET A 12 -21.39 0.52 1.97
CA MET A 12 -20.69 -0.75 2.08
C MET A 12 -19.63 -0.90 0.98
N GLU A 13 -19.97 -0.51 -0.26
CA GLU A 13 -19.04 -0.51 -1.39
C GLU A 13 -17.84 0.42 -1.13
N GLU A 14 -18.08 1.65 -0.70
CA GLU A 14 -17.01 2.59 -0.32
C GLU A 14 -16.13 2.05 0.82
N GLY A 15 -16.74 1.34 1.78
CA GLY A 15 -16.03 0.72 2.89
C GLY A 15 -15.09 -0.40 2.43
N ILE A 16 -15.56 -1.23 1.49
CA ILE A 16 -14.76 -2.30 0.88
C ILE A 16 -13.63 -1.71 0.04
N GLU A 17 -13.91 -0.71 -0.79
CA GLU A 17 -12.92 -0.05 -1.64
C GLU A 17 -11.77 0.54 -0.81
N LYS A 18 -12.10 1.32 0.23
CA LYS A 18 -11.10 1.86 1.18
C LYS A 18 -10.32 0.77 1.92
N GLY A 19 -10.98 -0.35 2.22
CA GLY A 19 -10.34 -1.51 2.85
C GLY A 19 -9.30 -2.17 1.93
N ILE A 20 -9.64 -2.35 0.65
CA ILE A 20 -8.75 -2.90 -0.37
C ILE A 20 -7.55 -1.96 -0.57
N GLU A 21 -7.79 -0.66 -0.77
CA GLU A 21 -6.73 0.33 -0.98
C GLU A 21 -5.72 0.37 0.18
N ARG A 22 -6.21 0.34 1.45
CA ARG A 22 -5.34 0.26 2.63
C ARG A 22 -4.57 -1.05 2.70
N GLY A 23 -5.21 -2.17 2.34
CA GLY A 23 -4.60 -3.49 2.34
C GLY A 23 -3.48 -3.61 1.32
N GLU A 24 -3.70 -3.12 0.10
CA GLU A 24 -2.70 -3.05 -0.96
C GLU A 24 -1.52 -2.19 -0.54
N ARG A 25 -1.77 -0.97 -0.04
CA ARG A 25 -0.70 -0.08 0.44
C ARG A 25 0.12 -0.70 1.57
N SER A 26 -0.53 -1.39 2.50
CA SER A 26 0.15 -2.05 3.64
C SER A 26 1.03 -3.22 3.17
N LYS A 27 0.53 -4.05 2.25
CA LYS A 27 1.31 -5.16 1.66
C LYS A 27 2.50 -4.64 0.87
N THR A 28 2.30 -3.62 0.04
CA THR A 28 3.38 -3.00 -0.73
C THR A 28 4.45 -2.41 0.19
N HIS A 29 4.05 -1.76 1.28
CA HIS A 29 4.97 -1.28 2.31
C HIS A 29 5.78 -2.42 2.93
N GLU A 30 5.13 -3.51 3.34
CA GLU A 30 5.80 -4.67 3.93
C GLU A 30 6.78 -5.34 2.95
N ILE A 31 6.38 -5.52 1.69
CA ILE A 31 7.23 -6.10 0.64
C ILE A 31 8.45 -5.22 0.38
N ALA A 32 8.26 -3.91 0.20
CA ALA A 32 9.36 -2.97 -0.03
C ALA A 32 10.30 -2.90 1.18
N ARG A 33 9.77 -2.89 2.41
CA ARG A 33 10.56 -2.96 3.65
C ARG A 33 11.37 -4.26 3.73
N ASN A 34 10.75 -5.40 3.44
CA ASN A 34 11.43 -6.70 3.47
C ASN A 34 12.52 -6.78 2.40
N MET A 35 12.31 -6.21 1.22
CA MET A 35 13.33 -6.13 0.18
C MET A 35 14.50 -5.23 0.61
N LEU A 36 14.23 -4.05 1.18
CA LEU A 36 15.27 -3.15 1.69
C LEU A 36 16.13 -3.78 2.80
N LEU A 37 15.55 -4.66 3.63
CA LEU A 37 16.25 -5.29 4.74
C LEU A 37 17.01 -6.57 4.36
N ASN A 38 16.51 -7.33 3.39
CA ASN A 38 17.03 -8.67 3.07
C ASN A 38 17.77 -8.73 1.72
N THR A 39 17.80 -7.64 0.95
CA THR A 39 18.44 -7.61 -0.37
C THR A 39 19.29 -6.35 -0.56
N ASN A 40 20.27 -6.42 -1.46
CA ASN A 40 21.10 -5.28 -1.88
C ASN A 40 20.55 -4.62 -3.16
N PHE A 41 19.23 -4.63 -3.37
CA PHE A 41 18.62 -4.05 -4.56
C PHE A 41 18.58 -2.53 -4.49
N ASP A 42 18.78 -1.88 -5.63
CA ASP A 42 18.60 -0.44 -5.77
C ASP A 42 17.12 -0.05 -5.60
N SER A 43 16.87 1.16 -5.13
CA SER A 43 15.51 1.69 -4.90
C SER A 43 14.61 1.57 -6.14
N SER A 44 15.16 1.82 -7.34
CA SER A 44 14.47 1.64 -8.62
C SER A 44 14.01 0.22 -8.88
N LYS A 45 14.84 -0.77 -8.52
CA LYS A 45 14.51 -2.18 -8.70
C LYS A 45 13.45 -2.64 -7.71
N ILE A 46 13.53 -2.16 -6.47
CA ILE A 46 12.52 -2.44 -5.44
C ILE A 46 11.18 -1.82 -5.83
N ALA A 47 11.17 -0.59 -6.35
CA ALA A 47 9.97 0.09 -6.83
C ALA A 47 9.24 -0.73 -7.92
N VAL A 48 9.99 -1.25 -8.90
CA VAL A 48 9.44 -2.13 -9.95
C VAL A 48 8.92 -3.45 -9.38
N LEU A 49 9.65 -4.10 -8.47
CA LEU A 49 9.26 -5.40 -7.91
C LEU A 49 8.07 -5.32 -6.94
N ALA A 50 7.98 -4.23 -6.17
CA ALA A 50 6.89 -3.97 -5.24
C ALA A 50 5.72 -3.24 -5.90
N ASN A 51 5.81 -2.93 -7.20
CA ASN A 51 4.81 -2.17 -7.96
C ASN A 51 4.43 -0.85 -7.27
N CYS A 52 5.44 -0.08 -6.86
CA CYS A 52 5.29 1.22 -6.21
C CYS A 52 6.22 2.27 -6.82
N SER A 53 6.08 3.53 -6.39
CA SER A 53 7.00 4.59 -6.81
C SER A 53 8.32 4.53 -6.06
N GLU A 54 9.40 5.00 -6.69
CA GLU A 54 10.71 5.13 -6.03
C GLU A 54 10.64 6.01 -4.77
N SER A 55 9.84 7.09 -4.82
CA SER A 55 9.61 7.98 -3.68
C SER A 55 9.04 7.24 -2.46
N PHE A 56 8.19 6.24 -2.68
CA PHE A 56 7.62 5.44 -1.61
C PHE A 56 8.66 4.50 -0.98
N VAL A 57 9.57 3.96 -1.81
CA VAL A 57 10.69 3.15 -1.32
C VAL A 57 11.66 4.01 -0.50
N GLU A 58 11.88 5.27 -0.90
CA GLU A 58 12.69 6.22 -0.14
C GLU A 58 12.07 6.58 1.21
N GLU A 59 10.76 6.83 1.25
CA GLU A 59 10.01 7.06 2.51
C GLU A 59 10.20 5.88 3.48
N ILE A 60 10.00 4.65 3.00
CA ILE A 60 10.20 3.43 3.80
C ILE A 60 11.65 3.31 4.28
N LYS A 61 12.62 3.67 3.42
CA LYS A 61 14.04 3.63 3.77
C LYS A 61 14.37 4.64 4.87
N GLU A 62 13.76 5.83 4.85
CA GLU A 62 13.88 6.79 5.95
C GLU A 62 13.24 6.28 7.24
N ASP A 63 12.07 5.65 7.16
CA ASP A 63 11.38 5.09 8.33
C ASP A 63 12.15 3.94 8.99
N ILE A 64 12.85 3.13 8.19
CA ILE A 64 13.78 2.11 8.71
C ILE A 64 14.96 2.79 9.42
N ARG A 65 15.48 3.90 8.91
CA ARG A 65 16.66 4.60 9.46
C ARG A 65 16.35 5.43 10.71
N LYS A 66 15.09 5.89 10.86
CA LYS A 66 14.60 6.65 12.02
C LYS A 66 14.26 5.76 13.22
N ASN A 67 14.14 4.44 13.01
CA ASN A 67 14.07 3.43 14.08
C ASN A 67 15.47 2.94 14.46
#